data_AF-A0A6I9NJ30-F1
#
_entry.id   AF-A0A6I9NJ30-F1
#
_cell.length_a   1.000
_cell.length_b   1.000
_cell.length_c   1.000
_cell.angle_alpha   90.00
_cell.angle_beta   90.00
_cell.angle_gamma   90.00
#
_symmetry.space_group_name_H-M   'P 1'
#
loop_
_entity.id
_entity.type
_entity.pdbx_description
1 polymer ?
#
loop_
_entity_poly.entity_id
_entity_poly.type
_entity_poly.pdbx_seq_one_letter_code
_entity_poly.pdbx_strand_id
1 'polypeptide(L)'
;MATSAVAEGQQSLNGIISDPQSKNLTDLPTELLEHILCFPVLKNVDICNVSCCCKRLHDVCHERGKVWGHQYKLRWPRLQRFYRQNECCDWLREYKTRHRVGIQIRRTVESISKRFFTEVRSVTQPCVGQVLGDSFAEIESLGMPEHFCEDELLFILNSEKR
;
A
#
# COMPACT_ATOMS: atom_id res chain seq x y z
N MET A 1 -44.29 25.75 -26.06
CA MET A 1 -45.16 26.91 -25.74
C MET A 1 -46.31 26.42 -24.86
N ALA A 2 -46.74 27.27 -23.90
CA ALA A 2 -47.69 27.09 -22.76
C ALA A 2 -46.93 27.15 -21.41
N THR A 3 -46.69 28.34 -20.80
CA THR A 3 -47.53 29.10 -19.81
C THR A 3 -47.75 28.31 -18.52
N SER A 4 -47.69 28.79 -17.27
CA SER A 4 -47.55 30.05 -16.53
C SER A 4 -47.28 29.57 -15.07
N ALA A 5 -46.65 30.24 -14.12
CA ALA A 5 -47.04 31.54 -13.61
C ALA A 5 -45.96 32.10 -12.66
N VAL A 6 -45.84 33.42 -12.76
CA VAL A 6 -45.20 34.32 -11.81
C VAL A 6 -45.88 34.22 -10.45
N ALA A 7 -45.08 34.10 -9.40
CA ALA A 7 -45.45 34.57 -8.06
C ALA A 7 -44.22 35.32 -7.51
N GLU A 8 -44.22 36.64 -7.72
CA GLU A 8 -43.37 37.55 -6.97
C GLU A 8 -43.88 37.67 -5.53
N GLY A 9 -42.93 37.84 -4.61
CA GLY A 9 -43.15 38.64 -3.41
C GLY A 9 -43.37 37.85 -2.14
N GLN A 10 -42.29 37.62 -1.41
CA GLN A 10 -42.25 37.93 0.02
C GLN A 10 -40.80 38.02 0.50
N GLN A 11 -40.30 39.27 0.58
CA GLN A 11 -39.24 39.63 1.49
C GLN A 11 -39.76 39.36 2.91
N SER A 12 -39.21 38.35 3.58
CA SER A 12 -39.33 38.18 5.02
C SER A 12 -37.97 38.39 5.65
N LEU A 13 -37.96 39.35 6.57
CA LEU A 13 -36.84 39.76 7.41
C LEU A 13 -36.29 38.59 8.24
N ASN A 14 -34.98 38.65 8.50
CA ASN A 14 -34.29 38.03 9.63
C ASN A 14 -34.60 36.55 9.89
N GLY A 15 -34.04 35.69 9.05
CA GLY A 15 -33.68 34.33 9.44
C GLY A 15 -32.23 34.13 9.04
N ILE A 16 -31.33 34.01 10.01
CA ILE A 16 -30.05 33.36 9.77
C ILE A 16 -30.44 31.93 9.39
N ILE A 17 -30.56 31.67 8.10
CA ILE A 17 -30.58 30.32 7.56
C ILE A 17 -29.15 29.85 7.85
N SER A 18 -28.98 29.20 9.00
CA SER A 18 -27.85 28.31 9.23
C SER A 18 -28.02 27.20 8.22
N ASP A 19 -27.54 27.44 7.00
CA ASP A 19 -27.33 26.39 6.02
C ASP A 19 -26.59 25.29 6.77
N PRO A 20 -27.09 24.04 6.83
CA PRO A 20 -26.37 22.97 7.49
C PRO A 20 -25.07 22.81 6.73
N GLN A 21 -24.03 23.48 7.21
CA GLN A 21 -22.73 23.54 6.58
C GLN A 21 -22.29 22.09 6.42
N SER A 22 -22.43 21.55 5.21
CA SER A 22 -22.13 20.15 4.93
C SER A 22 -20.61 20.04 5.07
N LYS A 23 -20.15 19.71 6.27
CA LYS A 23 -18.73 19.52 6.54
C LYS A 23 -18.31 18.27 5.80
N ASN A 24 -17.54 18.45 4.73
CA ASN A 24 -17.01 17.36 3.94
C ASN A 24 -15.69 16.88 4.54
N LEU A 25 -15.34 15.62 4.28
CA LEU A 25 -14.02 15.08 4.63
C LEU A 25 -12.90 15.95 4.04
N THR A 26 -13.12 16.48 2.84
CA THR A 26 -12.21 17.39 2.13
C THR A 26 -12.18 18.81 2.68
N ASP A 27 -12.83 19.10 3.81
CA ASP A 27 -12.69 20.38 4.49
C ASP A 27 -11.73 20.29 5.68
N LEU A 28 -11.35 19.06 6.08
CA LEU A 28 -10.40 18.82 7.16
C LEU A 28 -8.98 19.26 6.79
N PRO A 29 -8.18 19.80 7.74
CA PRO A 29 -6.75 20.02 7.58
C PRO A 29 -6.00 18.77 7.09
N THR A 30 -4.93 18.98 6.33
CA THR A 30 -4.10 17.93 5.75
C THR A 30 -3.58 16.96 6.81
N GLU A 31 -3.19 17.45 8.00
CA GLU A 31 -2.68 16.63 9.10
C GLU A 31 -3.73 15.66 9.63
N LEU A 32 -5.00 16.06 9.69
CA LEU A 32 -6.08 15.19 10.14
C LEU A 32 -6.40 14.13 9.08
N LEU A 33 -6.32 14.48 7.81
CA LEU A 33 -6.50 13.51 6.73
C LEU A 33 -5.34 12.50 6.70
N GLU A 34 -4.10 12.94 6.86
CA GLU A 34 -2.95 12.06 7.03
C GLU A 34 -3.16 11.12 8.22
N HIS A 35 -3.65 11.63 9.35
CA HIS A 35 -3.91 10.83 10.55
C HIS A 35 -4.99 9.77 10.32
N ILE A 36 -6.11 10.13 9.67
CA ILE A 36 -7.17 9.19 9.30
C ILE A 36 -6.61 8.09 8.38
N LEU A 37 -5.79 8.45 7.40
CA LEU A 37 -5.21 7.50 6.44
C LEU A 37 -4.10 6.64 7.04
N CYS A 38 -3.54 7.03 8.18
CA CYS A 38 -2.58 6.22 8.93
C CYS A 38 -3.25 5.15 9.81
N PHE A 39 -4.58 5.06 9.87
CA PHE A 39 -5.23 4.04 10.69
C PHE A 39 -4.86 2.62 10.23
N PRO A 40 -4.55 1.69 11.17
CA PRO A 40 -4.09 0.34 10.84
C PRO A 40 -5.15 -0.53 10.17
N VAL A 41 -6.42 -0.13 10.22
CA VAL A 41 -7.53 -0.80 9.54
C VAL A 41 -7.46 -0.59 8.03
N LEU A 42 -6.91 0.55 7.59
CA LEU A 42 -6.77 0.88 6.18
C LEU A 42 -5.52 0.22 5.62
N LYS A 43 -5.70 -0.59 4.57
CA LYS A 43 -4.63 -1.26 3.85
C LYS A 43 -4.09 -0.36 2.74
N ASN A 44 -2.96 -0.77 2.16
CA ASN A 44 -2.39 -0.12 0.98
C ASN A 44 -3.38 0.01 -0.19
N VAL A 45 -4.26 -0.97 -0.37
CA VAL A 45 -5.30 -0.94 -1.42
C VAL A 45 -6.29 0.20 -1.16
N ASP A 46 -6.71 0.39 0.10
CA ASP A 46 -7.65 1.44 0.47
C ASP A 46 -7.04 2.83 0.22
N ILE A 47 -5.76 3.00 0.53
CA ILE A 47 -5.03 4.26 0.31
C ILE A 47 -4.93 4.57 -1.19
N CYS A 48 -4.65 3.57 -2.03
CA CYS A 48 -4.67 3.72 -3.49
C CYS A 48 -6.07 4.09 -4.01
N ASN A 49 -7.12 3.50 -3.45
CA ASN A 49 -8.49 3.82 -3.85
C ASN A 49 -8.85 5.26 -3.46
N VAL A 50 -8.48 5.68 -2.25
CA VAL A 50 -8.69 7.04 -1.75
C VAL A 50 -7.94 8.07 -2.59
N SER A 51 -6.70 7.79 -3.01
CA SER A 51 -5.94 8.72 -3.84
C SER A 51 -6.55 8.90 -5.24
N CYS A 52 -7.37 7.96 -5.71
CA CYS A 52 -8.13 8.08 -6.95
C CYS A 52 -9.45 8.86 -6.81
N CYS A 53 -9.89 9.21 -5.59
CA CYS A 53 -11.18 9.87 -5.39
C CYS A 53 -11.18 11.35 -5.81
N CYS A 54 -10.14 12.10 -5.46
CA CYS A 54 -10.02 13.51 -5.84
C CYS A 54 -8.57 14.02 -5.73
N LYS A 55 -8.28 15.15 -6.38
CA LYS A 55 -6.93 15.77 -6.35
C LYS A 55 -6.44 16.05 -4.93
N ARG A 56 -7.32 16.55 -4.04
CA ARG A 56 -6.94 16.85 -2.65
C ARG A 56 -6.50 15.61 -1.87
N LEU A 57 -7.20 14.50 -2.03
CA LEU A 57 -6.84 13.23 -1.39
C LEU A 57 -5.62 12.58 -2.04
N HIS A 58 -5.48 12.73 -3.36
CA HIS A 58 -4.25 12.37 -4.06
C HIS A 58 -3.03 13.09 -3.46
N ASP A 59 -3.12 14.40 -3.30
CA ASP A 59 -2.02 15.23 -2.78
C ASP A 59 -1.68 14.84 -1.33
N VAL A 60 -2.69 14.60 -0.47
CA VAL A 60 -2.48 14.08 0.89
C VAL A 60 -1.76 12.73 0.90
N CYS A 61 -2.14 11.81 0.00
CA CYS A 61 -1.52 10.48 -0.09
C CYS A 61 -0.08 10.53 -0.64
N HIS A 62 0.24 11.47 -1.52
CA HIS A 62 1.46 11.44 -2.34
C HIS A 62 2.48 12.56 -2.04
N GLU A 63 2.08 13.76 -1.62
CA GLU A 63 3.00 14.91 -1.50
C GLU A 63 4.04 14.75 -0.39
N ARG A 64 3.61 14.35 0.81
CA ARG A 64 4.49 14.31 2.00
C ARG A 64 5.04 12.92 2.30
N GLY A 65 4.55 11.87 1.62
CA GLY A 65 4.99 10.49 1.81
C GLY A 65 4.78 9.90 3.22
N LYS A 66 4.21 10.66 4.17
CA LYS A 66 4.02 10.23 5.57
C LYS A 66 3.07 9.05 5.70
N VAL A 67 1.99 9.03 4.93
CA VAL A 67 1.01 7.94 4.90
C VAL A 67 1.70 6.63 4.51
N TRP A 68 2.47 6.66 3.42
CA TRP A 68 3.24 5.51 2.95
C TRP A 68 4.36 5.11 3.91
N GLY A 69 5.01 6.07 4.55
CA GLY A 69 5.99 5.81 5.60
C GLY A 69 5.38 5.12 6.81
N HIS A 70 4.18 5.54 7.25
CA HIS A 70 3.46 4.89 8.33
C HIS A 70 3.05 3.46 7.96
N GLN A 71 2.48 3.28 6.77
CA GLN A 71 2.10 1.95 6.26
C GLN A 71 3.30 1.01 6.11
N TYR A 72 4.43 1.52 5.63
CA TYR A 72 5.68 0.76 5.56
C TYR A 72 6.13 0.32 6.95
N LYS A 73 6.16 1.26 7.90
CA LYS A 73 6.57 1.01 9.30
C LYS A 73 5.67 -0.02 10.00
N LEU A 74 4.37 0.05 9.77
CA LEU A 74 3.38 -0.85 10.35
C LEU A 74 3.52 -2.27 9.76
N ARG A 75 3.75 -2.37 8.44
CA ARG A 75 3.84 -3.66 7.75
C ARG A 75 5.18 -4.36 7.94
N TRP A 76 6.27 -3.61 7.97
CA TRP A 76 7.64 -4.13 8.06
C TRP A 76 8.46 -3.42 9.15
N PRO A 77 8.13 -3.63 10.44
CA PRO A 77 8.83 -2.98 11.55
C PRO A 77 10.32 -3.33 11.61
N ARG A 78 10.72 -4.53 11.14
CA ARG A 78 12.11 -5.00 11.16
C ARG A 78 12.99 -4.27 10.16
N LEU A 79 12.40 -3.75 9.07
CA LEU A 79 13.14 -3.03 8.04
C LEU A 79 13.47 -1.60 8.44
N GLN A 80 12.82 -1.07 9.47
CA GLN A 80 13.08 0.29 9.97
C GLN A 80 14.54 0.48 10.43
N ARG A 81 15.21 -0.59 10.87
CA ARG A 81 16.62 -0.53 11.31
C ARG A 81 17.59 -0.13 10.20
N PHE A 82 17.19 -0.26 8.93
CA PHE A 82 18.03 0.05 7.77
C PHE A 82 17.86 1.49 7.27
N TYR A 83 16.84 2.23 7.75
CA TYR A 83 16.61 3.62 7.35
C TYR A 83 17.01 4.58 8.45
N ARG A 84 17.75 5.64 8.11
CA ARG A 84 18.07 6.72 9.05
C ARG A 84 16.87 7.65 9.20
N GLN A 85 16.60 8.10 10.43
CA GLN A 85 15.47 8.99 10.75
C GLN A 85 15.49 10.35 10.02
N ASN A 86 16.65 10.75 9.48
CA ASN A 86 16.87 12.06 8.86
C ASN A 86 16.93 12.01 7.32
N GLU A 87 16.78 10.83 6.72
CA GLU A 87 16.76 10.69 5.26
C GLU A 87 15.33 10.91 4.74
N CYS A 88 15.18 11.83 3.79
CA CYS A 88 13.95 11.97 3.04
C CYS A 88 13.86 10.79 2.06
N CYS A 89 13.29 9.68 2.53
CA CYS A 89 13.06 8.50 1.70
C CYS A 89 11.74 8.65 0.93
N ASP A 90 11.76 8.29 -0.35
CA ASP A 90 10.52 8.09 -1.11
C ASP A 90 9.85 6.79 -0.63
N TRP A 91 9.04 6.91 0.42
CA TRP A 91 8.36 5.79 1.05
C TRP A 91 7.41 5.05 0.11
N LEU A 92 6.83 5.74 -0.90
CA LEU A 92 5.96 5.11 -1.88
C LEU A 92 6.76 4.19 -2.79
N ARG A 93 7.90 4.68 -3.29
CA ARG A 93 8.80 3.87 -4.11
C ARG A 93 9.33 2.68 -3.32
N GLU A 94 9.79 2.88 -2.09
CA GLU A 94 10.26 1.80 -1.23
C GLU A 94 9.16 0.77 -0.94
N TYR A 95 7.93 1.22 -0.66
CA TYR A 95 6.79 0.34 -0.47
C TYR A 95 6.52 -0.52 -1.71
N LYS A 96 6.45 0.09 -2.90
CA LYS A 96 6.20 -0.61 -4.17
C LYS A 96 7.29 -1.63 -4.46
N THR A 97 8.54 -1.23 -4.30
CA THR A 97 9.71 -2.07 -4.48
C THR A 97 9.66 -3.29 -3.56
N ARG A 98 9.53 -3.08 -2.24
CA ARG A 98 9.47 -4.17 -1.26
C ARG A 98 8.27 -5.09 -1.50
N HIS A 99 7.12 -4.53 -1.88
CA HIS A 99 5.92 -5.29 -2.19
C HIS A 99 6.13 -6.18 -3.42
N ARG A 100 6.74 -5.66 -4.49
CA ARG A 100 7.08 -6.42 -5.70
C ARG A 100 8.05 -7.56 -5.40
N VAL A 101 9.12 -7.27 -4.68
CA VAL A 101 10.12 -8.27 -4.24
C VAL A 101 9.44 -9.36 -3.40
N GLY A 102 8.58 -8.99 -2.45
CA GLY A 102 7.86 -9.95 -1.63
C GLY A 102 6.93 -10.87 -2.44
N ILE A 103 6.28 -10.35 -3.48
CA ILE A 103 5.50 -11.18 -4.41
C ILE A 103 6.40 -12.14 -5.19
N GLN A 104 7.55 -11.68 -5.69
CA GLN A 104 8.48 -12.54 -6.43
C GLN A 104 9.02 -13.66 -5.54
N ILE A 105 9.47 -13.35 -4.32
CA ILE A 105 9.95 -14.35 -3.36
C ILE A 105 8.86 -15.37 -3.04
N ARG A 106 7.63 -14.92 -2.74
CA ARG A 106 6.52 -15.86 -2.51
C ARG A 106 6.27 -16.77 -3.71
N ARG A 107 6.24 -16.22 -4.92
CA ARG A 107 6.09 -17.02 -6.15
C ARG A 107 7.22 -18.01 -6.35
N THR A 108 8.45 -17.60 -6.08
CA THR A 108 9.64 -18.46 -6.17
C THR A 108 9.56 -19.60 -5.15
N VAL A 109 9.27 -19.30 -3.88
CA VAL A 109 9.11 -20.31 -2.83
C VAL A 109 7.96 -21.27 -3.17
N GLU A 110 6.79 -20.77 -3.60
CA GLU A 110 5.68 -21.61 -4.04
C GLU A 110 6.03 -22.48 -5.25
N SER A 111 6.76 -21.94 -6.23
CA SER A 111 7.24 -22.66 -7.41
C SER A 111 8.21 -23.77 -7.01
N ILE A 112 9.13 -23.49 -6.09
CA ILE A 112 10.06 -24.45 -5.51
C ILE A 112 9.26 -25.58 -4.85
N SER A 113 8.33 -25.27 -3.94
CA SER A 113 7.48 -26.29 -3.30
C SER A 113 6.74 -27.14 -4.34
N LYS A 114 6.11 -26.53 -5.36
CA LYS A 114 5.41 -27.26 -6.43
C LYS A 114 6.33 -28.19 -7.21
N ARG A 115 7.51 -27.68 -7.62
CA ARG A 115 8.52 -28.46 -8.36
C ARG A 115 9.01 -29.64 -7.52
N PHE A 116 9.30 -29.43 -6.24
CA PHE A 116 9.63 -30.52 -5.32
C PHE A 116 8.53 -31.60 -5.26
N PHE A 117 7.25 -31.23 -5.18
CA PHE A 117 6.17 -32.22 -5.13
C PHE A 117 5.90 -32.91 -6.47
N THR A 118 6.11 -32.25 -7.61
CA THR A 118 5.94 -32.87 -8.93
C THR A 118 7.13 -33.74 -9.33
N GLU A 119 8.35 -33.34 -8.98
CA GLU A 119 9.59 -33.99 -9.43
C GLU A 119 9.93 -35.23 -8.56
N VAL A 120 9.52 -35.24 -7.30
CA VAL A 120 9.52 -36.46 -6.46
C VAL A 120 8.61 -37.56 -7.05
N ARG A 121 7.63 -37.20 -7.90
CA ARG A 121 6.72 -38.15 -8.55
C ARG A 121 7.27 -38.69 -9.89
N SER A 122 8.27 -38.05 -10.49
CA SER A 122 8.82 -38.42 -11.79
C SER A 122 10.34 -38.41 -11.77
N VAL A 123 10.91 -39.54 -11.33
CA VAL A 123 12.22 -40.08 -11.76
C VAL A 123 13.46 -39.21 -11.46
N THR A 124 14.20 -39.67 -10.44
CA THR A 124 15.67 -39.67 -10.34
C THR A 124 16.43 -38.33 -10.37
N GLN A 125 16.94 -37.99 -9.18
CA GLN A 125 18.12 -37.17 -8.89
C GLN A 125 18.00 -35.64 -9.09
N PRO A 126 18.07 -34.83 -8.02
CA PRO A 126 17.58 -33.47 -8.11
C PRO A 126 18.67 -32.52 -8.62
N CYS A 127 18.41 -31.86 -9.74
CA CYS A 127 19.04 -30.59 -10.14
C CYS A 127 18.60 -29.44 -9.21
N VAL A 128 18.31 -29.72 -7.93
CA VAL A 128 17.75 -28.78 -6.97
C VAL A 128 18.68 -27.60 -6.74
N GLY A 129 20.00 -27.83 -6.73
CA GLY A 129 20.97 -26.73 -6.64
C GLY A 129 20.89 -25.76 -7.82
N GLN A 130 20.56 -26.25 -9.02
CA GLN A 130 20.48 -25.45 -10.24
C GLN A 130 19.12 -24.75 -10.37
N VAL A 131 18.02 -25.45 -10.04
CA VAL A 131 16.67 -24.86 -9.99
C VAL A 131 16.56 -23.78 -8.92
N LEU A 132 17.16 -24.02 -7.75
CA LEU A 132 17.27 -23.00 -6.70
C LEU A 132 18.19 -21.87 -7.17
N GLY A 133 19.37 -22.20 -7.73
CA GLY A 133 20.33 -21.22 -8.25
C GLY A 133 19.73 -20.25 -9.28
N ASP A 134 19.01 -20.76 -10.27
CA ASP A 134 18.35 -19.95 -11.30
C ASP A 134 17.25 -19.07 -10.71
N SER A 135 16.50 -19.58 -9.74
CA SER A 135 15.42 -18.84 -9.08
C SER A 135 15.94 -17.74 -8.14
N PHE A 136 17.09 -17.98 -7.46
CA PHE A 136 17.78 -16.98 -6.66
C PHE A 136 18.51 -15.96 -7.52
N ALA A 137 19.10 -16.36 -8.64
CA ALA A 137 19.70 -15.46 -9.62
C ALA A 137 18.66 -14.50 -10.24
N GLU A 138 17.42 -14.96 -10.46
CA GLU A 138 16.33 -14.09 -10.89
C GLU A 138 15.97 -13.03 -9.83
N ILE A 139 16.05 -13.38 -8.54
CA ILE A 139 15.82 -12.44 -7.43
C ILE A 139 17.01 -11.47 -7.27
N GLU A 140 18.25 -11.94 -7.38
CA GLU A 140 19.47 -11.11 -7.33
C GLU A 140 19.58 -10.15 -8.53
N SER A 141 19.12 -10.57 -9.72
CA SER A 141 19.11 -9.75 -10.93
C SER A 141 18.22 -8.50 -10.84
N LEU A 142 17.33 -8.43 -9.84
CA LEU A 142 16.51 -7.26 -9.57
C LEU A 142 17.33 -6.11 -8.94
N GLY A 143 18.57 -6.35 -8.52
CA GLY A 143 19.46 -5.34 -7.94
C GLY A 143 18.95 -4.77 -6.62
N MET A 144 18.20 -5.57 -5.85
CA MET A 144 17.50 -5.10 -4.65
C MET A 144 18.25 -5.44 -3.36
N PRO A 145 18.02 -4.67 -2.27
CA PRO A 145 18.71 -4.89 -1.01
C PRO A 145 18.40 -6.27 -0.40
N GLU A 146 19.44 -6.99 0.02
CA GLU A 146 19.37 -8.34 0.61
C GLU A 146 18.41 -8.41 1.81
N HIS A 147 18.33 -7.33 2.58
CA HIS A 147 17.46 -7.26 3.76
C HIS A 147 15.96 -7.38 3.45
N PHE A 148 15.52 -7.09 2.22
CA PHE A 148 14.14 -7.34 1.78
C PHE A 148 13.86 -8.83 1.59
N CYS A 149 14.85 -9.57 1.10
CA CYS A 149 14.75 -11.00 0.88
C CYS A 149 14.69 -11.75 2.21
N GLU A 150 15.60 -11.44 3.12
CA GLU A 150 15.63 -12.03 4.46
C GLU A 150 14.32 -11.81 5.23
N ASP A 151 13.78 -10.59 5.18
CA ASP A 151 12.54 -10.24 5.87
C ASP A 151 11.33 -11.02 5.33
N GLU A 152 11.21 -11.18 4.01
CA GLU A 152 10.11 -11.96 3.42
C GLU A 152 10.22 -13.46 3.72
N LEU A 153 11.43 -14.03 3.63
CA LEU A 153 11.65 -15.44 3.95
C LEU A 153 11.34 -15.72 5.43
N LEU A 154 11.77 -14.84 6.33
CA LEU A 154 11.42 -14.92 7.75
C LEU A 154 9.93 -14.74 7.99
N PHE A 155 9.25 -13.89 7.23
CA PHE A 155 7.79 -13.74 7.30
C PHE A 155 7.09 -15.04 6.90
N ILE A 156 7.49 -15.66 5.78
CA ILE A 156 6.95 -16.93 5.31
C ILE A 156 7.16 -18.04 6.36
N LEU A 157 8.38 -18.19 6.86
CA LEU A 157 8.71 -19.20 7.89
C LEU A 157 7.90 -19.05 9.18
N ASN A 158 7.62 -17.81 9.60
CA ASN A 158 6.83 -17.56 10.80
C ASN A 158 5.31 -17.64 10.55
N SER A 159 4.86 -17.50 9.30
CA SER A 159 3.45 -17.59 8.94
C SER A 159 2.90 -19.03 9.00
N GLU A 160 3.76 -20.05 8.81
CA GLU A 160 3.36 -21.46 8.98
C GLU A 160 3.14 -21.88 10.45
N LYS A 161 3.60 -21.07 11.41
CA LYS A 161 3.45 -21.35 12.85
C LYS A 161 2.16 -20.77 13.47
N ARG A 162 1.28 -20.16 12.67
CA ARG A 162 0.12 -19.40 13.17
C ARG A 162 -1.21 -19.96 12.71
#